data_AF-A0A7X7VSH0-F1
#
_entry.id   AF-A0A7X7VSH0-F1
#
_cell.length_a   1.000
_cell.length_b   1.000
_cell.length_c   1.000
_cell.angle_alpha   90.00
_cell.angle_beta   90.00
_cell.angle_gamma   90.00
#
_symmetry.space_group_name_H-M   'P 1'
#
loop_
_entity.id
_entity.type
_entity.pdbx_description
1 polymer ?
#
loop_
_entity_poly.entity_id
_entity_poly.type
_entity_poly.pdbx_seq_one_letter_code
_entity_poly.pdbx_strand_id
1 'polypeptide(L)'
;MLLPKGDYQVWENFSLTLPEDLTFGPGIHYLSGANGSGKSSMITKLLLPRLLKTSSTYSVYLEQQMQVQLTAVKAYANVVQPRRTIDTESETVDFLLDNLLCAWQKEPRPCYVVMDESLFATRVLDFLQANLPSFSLIYSAHTQLVKADQTILFEAISPTRNEVYVSRP
;
A
#
# COMPACT_ATOMS: atom_id res chain seq x y z
N MET A 1 -6.79 6.24 7.51
CA MET A 1 -5.41 6.66 7.85
C MET A 1 -5.21 8.10 7.39
N LEU A 2 -4.68 8.98 8.23
CA LEU A 2 -4.48 10.40 7.92
C LEU A 2 -2.98 10.71 7.75
N LEU A 3 -2.59 11.29 6.62
CA LEU A 3 -1.32 11.99 6.44
C LEU A 3 -1.60 13.50 6.50
N PRO A 4 -1.09 14.23 7.51
CA PRO A 4 -1.38 15.64 7.65
C PRO A 4 -0.73 16.45 6.52
N LYS A 5 -1.27 17.63 6.22
CA LYS A 5 -0.66 18.59 5.32
C LYS A 5 0.74 19.00 5.82
N GLY A 6 1.60 19.35 4.89
CA GLY A 6 2.94 19.85 5.19
C GLY A 6 3.97 19.47 4.14
N ASP A 7 5.19 19.96 4.36
CA ASP A 7 6.35 19.65 3.55
C ASP A 7 7.15 18.49 4.17
N TYR A 8 7.36 17.45 3.37
CA TYR A 8 8.03 16.23 3.79
C TYR A 8 9.31 16.03 3.00
N GLN A 9 10.45 16.11 3.69
CA GLN A 9 11.73 15.72 3.12
C GLN A 9 11.79 14.18 3.07
N VAL A 10 11.68 13.60 1.87
CA VAL A 10 11.70 12.14 1.69
C VAL A 10 13.07 11.61 1.26
N TRP A 11 13.89 12.47 0.63
CA TRP A 11 15.30 12.27 0.32
C TRP A 11 16.08 13.57 0.50
N GLU A 12 17.42 13.55 0.56
CA GLU A 12 18.25 14.75 0.79
C GLU A 12 17.93 15.92 -0.14
N ASN A 13 17.65 15.66 -1.42
CA ASN A 13 17.35 16.68 -2.44
C ASN A 13 15.94 16.56 -3.03
N PHE A 14 15.02 15.88 -2.35
CA PHE A 14 13.67 15.70 -2.86
C PHE A 14 12.60 15.74 -1.76
N SER A 15 11.58 16.55 -1.99
CA SER A 15 10.51 16.86 -1.04
C SER A 15 9.12 16.62 -1.65
N LEU A 16 8.18 16.23 -0.80
CA LEU A 16 6.76 16.13 -1.12
C LEU A 16 5.98 17.17 -0.31
N THR A 17 5.23 18.01 -1.00
CA THR A 17 4.31 18.97 -0.38
C THR A 17 2.91 18.40 -0.42
N LEU A 18 2.28 18.22 0.74
CA LEU A 18 0.87 17.90 0.86
C LEU A 18 0.14 19.22 1.21
N PRO A 19 -0.55 19.87 0.26
CA PRO A 19 -1.22 21.15 0.50
C PRO A 19 -2.44 20.99 1.43
N GLU A 20 -3.04 19.80 1.44
CA GLU A 20 -4.18 19.41 2.26
C GLU A 20 -3.89 18.07 2.94
N ASP A 21 -4.63 17.79 4.01
CA ASP A 21 -4.58 16.51 4.70
C ASP A 21 -5.03 15.38 3.74
N LEU A 22 -4.22 14.34 3.59
CA LEU A 22 -4.59 13.16 2.80
C LEU A 22 -5.18 12.08 3.71
N THR A 23 -6.43 11.72 3.46
CA THR A 23 -7.12 10.65 4.21
C THR A 23 -7.34 9.42 3.35
N PHE A 24 -6.84 8.29 3.81
CA PHE A 24 -7.09 6.96 3.24
C PHE A 24 -8.18 6.28 4.08
N GLY A 25 -9.44 6.45 3.67
CA GLY A 25 -10.57 5.71 4.21
C GLY A 25 -10.75 4.33 3.56
N PRO A 26 -11.82 3.61 3.90
CA PRO A 26 -12.27 2.49 3.10
C PRO A 26 -12.45 2.88 1.64
N GLY A 27 -12.08 1.99 0.72
CA GLY A 27 -12.10 2.22 -0.73
C GLY A 27 -10.75 1.98 -1.40
N ILE A 28 -10.71 2.27 -2.70
CA ILE A 28 -9.57 2.07 -3.58
C ILE A 28 -8.91 3.43 -3.87
N HIS A 29 -7.64 3.55 -3.49
CA HIS A 29 -6.81 4.74 -3.63
C HIS A 29 -5.70 4.49 -4.64
N TYR A 30 -5.71 5.22 -5.75
CA TYR A 30 -4.69 5.11 -6.80
C TYR A 30 -3.68 6.24 -6.70
N LEU A 31 -2.39 5.91 -6.54
CA LEU A 31 -1.28 6.85 -6.55
C LEU A 31 -0.79 7.02 -7.99
N SER A 32 -1.05 8.18 -8.58
CA SER A 32 -0.76 8.49 -9.98
C SER A 32 0.32 9.55 -10.10
N GLY A 33 1.27 9.35 -11.01
CA GLY A 33 2.32 10.32 -11.30
C GLY A 33 3.47 9.67 -12.07
N ALA A 34 4.33 10.51 -12.64
CA ALA A 34 5.47 10.06 -13.43
C ALA A 34 6.45 9.17 -12.64
N ASN A 35 7.33 8.45 -13.34
CA ASN A 35 8.44 7.78 -12.69
C ASN A 35 9.33 8.80 -11.98
N GLY A 36 9.79 8.48 -10.77
CA GLY A 36 10.52 9.44 -9.93
C GLY A 36 9.64 10.51 -9.27
N SER A 37 8.31 10.45 -9.39
CA SER A 37 7.43 11.47 -8.78
C SER A 37 7.29 11.37 -7.25
N GLY A 38 7.88 10.34 -6.63
CA GLY A 38 7.86 10.15 -5.19
C GLY A 38 6.75 9.23 -4.65
N LYS A 39 6.00 8.51 -5.50
CA LYS A 39 4.95 7.55 -5.08
C LYS A 39 5.45 6.55 -4.03
N SER A 40 6.48 5.77 -4.38
CA SER A 40 7.10 4.79 -3.49
C SER A 40 7.73 5.44 -2.26
N SER A 41 8.21 6.68 -2.38
CA SER A 41 8.75 7.44 -1.23
C SER A 41 7.64 7.87 -0.26
N MET A 42 6.49 8.31 -0.75
CA MET A 42 5.32 8.58 0.09
C MET A 42 4.86 7.31 0.81
N ILE A 43 4.79 6.17 0.09
CA ILE A 43 4.45 4.87 0.70
C ILE A 43 5.44 4.54 1.82
N THR A 44 6.73 4.46 1.52
CA THR A 44 7.74 3.88 2.42
C THR A 44 8.20 4.83 3.53
N LYS A 45 8.22 6.15 3.29
CA LYS A 45 8.71 7.14 4.27
C LYS A 45 7.60 7.78 5.08
N LEU A 46 6.37 7.85 4.56
CA LEU A 46 5.27 8.56 5.21
C LEU A 46 4.14 7.61 5.64
N LEU A 47 3.58 6.84 4.71
CA LEU A 47 2.40 6.02 4.95
C LEU A 47 2.69 4.78 5.81
N LEU A 48 3.63 3.92 5.39
CA LEU A 48 3.96 2.69 6.10
C LEU A 48 4.42 2.92 7.54
N PRO A 49 5.32 3.89 7.85
CA PRO A 49 5.70 4.16 9.23
C PRO A 49 4.53 4.55 10.13
N ARG A 50 3.49 5.18 9.56
CA ARG A 50 2.28 5.58 10.30
C ARG A 50 1.34 4.40 10.52
N LEU A 51 1.17 3.54 9.50
CA LEU A 51 0.43 2.28 9.62
C LEU A 51 1.05 1.35 10.67
N LEU A 52 2.37 1.16 10.64
CA LEU A 52 3.10 0.32 11.60
C LEU A 52 3.02 0.81 13.05
N LYS A 53 2.89 2.12 13.27
CA LYS A 53 2.71 2.72 14.61
C LYS A 53 1.26 2.64 15.11
N THR A 54 0.32 2.26 14.25
CA THR A 54 -1.12 2.25 14.58
C THR A 54 -1.57 0.83 14.90
N SER A 55 -1.53 0.46 16.19
CA SER A 55 -1.89 -0.88 16.67
C SER A 55 -3.36 -1.27 16.44
N SER A 56 -4.24 -0.29 16.22
CA SER A 56 -5.68 -0.50 15.98
C SER A 56 -6.03 -0.85 14.52
N THR A 57 -5.04 -1.17 13.68
CA THR A 57 -5.25 -1.50 12.26
C THR A 57 -4.43 -2.71 11.85
N TYR A 58 -4.88 -3.44 10.84
CA TYR A 58 -4.04 -4.40 10.12
C TYR A 58 -3.51 -3.77 8.84
N SER A 59 -2.26 -4.07 8.52
CA SER A 59 -1.65 -3.62 7.27
C SER A 59 -0.90 -4.74 6.58
N VAL A 60 -1.09 -4.87 5.27
CA VAL A 60 -0.29 -5.72 4.38
C VAL A 60 0.36 -4.80 3.36
N TYR A 61 1.67 -4.95 3.18
CA TYR A 61 2.43 -4.22 2.17
C TYR A 61 2.97 -5.19 1.15
N LEU A 62 2.78 -4.92 -0.14
CA LEU A 62 3.32 -5.70 -1.25
C LEU A 62 4.31 -4.82 -2.02
N GLU A 63 5.57 -5.26 -2.07
CA GLU A 63 6.66 -4.56 -2.75
C GLU A 63 6.58 -4.74 -4.27
N GLN A 64 7.21 -3.83 -5.02
CA GLN A 64 7.34 -3.95 -6.48
C GLN A 64 8.21 -5.16 -6.86
N GLN A 65 9.35 -5.32 -6.17
CA GLN A 65 10.29 -6.42 -6.36
C GLN A 65 10.19 -7.36 -5.17
N MET A 66 9.30 -8.34 -5.25
CA MET A 66 8.94 -9.19 -4.10
C MET A 66 9.97 -10.27 -3.78
N GLN A 67 11.14 -10.35 -4.44
CA GLN A 67 12.10 -11.45 -4.23
C GLN A 67 12.61 -11.55 -2.78
N VAL A 68 12.93 -10.40 -2.17
CA VAL A 68 13.34 -10.35 -0.76
C VAL A 68 12.15 -10.64 0.15
N GLN A 69 10.98 -10.08 -0.19
CA GLN A 69 9.74 -10.31 0.56
C GLN A 69 9.31 -11.78 0.55
N LEU A 70 9.36 -12.47 -0.60
CA LEU A 70 9.14 -13.89 -0.78
C LEU A 70 10.06 -14.69 0.13
N THR A 71 11.36 -14.37 0.14
CA THR A 71 12.33 -15.06 0.99
C THR A 71 11.97 -14.91 2.48
N ALA A 72 11.62 -13.69 2.91
CA ALA A 72 11.24 -13.42 4.29
C ALA A 72 9.93 -14.13 4.69
N VAL A 73 8.91 -14.07 3.82
CA VAL A 73 7.61 -14.70 4.07
C VAL A 73 7.73 -16.22 4.08
N LYS A 74 8.51 -16.81 3.16
CA LYS A 74 8.81 -18.24 3.15
C LYS A 74 9.48 -18.69 4.45
N ALA A 75 10.47 -17.94 4.93
CA ALA A 75 11.14 -18.23 6.19
C ALA A 75 10.15 -18.16 7.38
N TYR A 76 9.32 -17.13 7.44
CA TYR A 76 8.28 -16.99 8.46
C TYR A 76 7.26 -18.13 8.41
N ALA A 77 6.74 -18.47 7.22
CA ALA A 77 5.77 -19.54 7.03
C ALA A 77 6.31 -20.90 7.49
N ASN A 78 7.59 -21.20 7.24
CA ASN A 78 8.22 -22.42 7.74
C ASN A 78 8.25 -22.51 9.28
N VAL A 79 8.22 -21.38 9.98
CA VAL A 79 8.17 -21.34 11.45
C VAL A 79 6.74 -21.45 11.96
N VAL A 80 5.80 -20.67 11.41
CA VAL A 80 4.44 -20.58 11.96
C VAL A 80 3.45 -21.58 11.37
N GLN A 81 3.70 -22.05 10.15
CA GLN A 81 2.87 -23.00 9.41
C GLN A 81 3.76 -23.96 8.58
N PRO A 82 4.52 -24.88 9.23
CA PRO A 82 5.60 -25.64 8.57
C PRO A 82 5.20 -26.54 7.39
N ARG A 83 3.89 -26.76 7.17
CA ARG A 83 3.35 -27.55 6.06
C ARG A 83 2.96 -26.71 4.84
N ARG A 84 2.97 -25.39 4.96
CA ARG A 84 2.62 -24.48 3.86
C ARG A 84 3.87 -24.13 3.08
N THR A 85 3.94 -24.60 1.84
CA THR A 85 5.01 -24.26 0.90
C THR A 85 4.73 -22.89 0.27
N ILE A 86 5.77 -22.07 0.14
CA ILE A 86 5.73 -20.78 -0.55
C ILE A 86 6.98 -20.72 -1.43
N ASP A 87 6.78 -20.78 -2.74
CA ASP A 87 7.85 -20.83 -3.74
C ASP A 87 7.72 -19.70 -4.77
N THR A 88 6.57 -19.04 -4.82
CA THR A 88 6.28 -17.97 -5.78
C THR A 88 5.80 -16.68 -5.12
N GLU A 89 5.92 -15.56 -5.85
CA GLU A 89 5.37 -14.26 -5.43
C GLU A 89 3.84 -14.33 -5.26
N SER A 90 3.14 -15.07 -6.13
CA SER A 90 1.68 -15.25 -6.00
C SER A 90 1.31 -15.98 -4.70
N GLU A 91 2.02 -17.05 -4.36
CA GLU A 91 1.78 -17.77 -3.09
C GLU A 91 2.13 -16.92 -1.86
N THR A 92 3.11 -16.02 -2.01
CA THR A 92 3.44 -15.03 -0.98
C THR A 92 2.28 -14.08 -0.74
N VAL A 93 1.67 -13.55 -1.81
CA VAL A 93 0.46 -12.71 -1.72
C VAL A 93 -0.67 -13.48 -1.04
N ASP A 94 -0.97 -14.70 -1.49
CA ASP A 94 -2.04 -15.51 -0.92
C ASP A 94 -1.81 -15.79 0.57
N PHE A 95 -0.59 -16.12 0.96
CA PHE A 95 -0.24 -16.35 2.36
C PHE A 95 -0.46 -15.09 3.22
N LEU A 96 -0.05 -13.92 2.74
CA LEU A 96 -0.23 -12.66 3.48
C LEU A 96 -1.71 -12.28 3.60
N LEU A 97 -2.50 -12.48 2.55
CA LEU A 97 -3.94 -12.22 2.52
C LEU A 97 -4.72 -13.20 3.43
N ASP A 98 -4.36 -14.48 3.43
CA ASP A 98 -4.95 -15.48 4.33
C ASP A 98 -4.65 -15.16 5.80
N ASN A 99 -3.42 -14.73 6.10
CA ASN A 99 -3.05 -14.30 7.46
C ASN A 99 -3.85 -13.06 7.88
N LEU A 100 -4.01 -12.08 6.98
CA LEU A 100 -4.85 -10.91 7.21
C LEU A 100 -6.30 -11.31 7.52
N LEU A 101 -6.90 -12.18 6.70
CA LEU A 101 -8.27 -12.65 6.90
C LEU A 101 -8.43 -13.41 8.22
N CYS A 102 -7.50 -14.31 8.54
CA CYS A 102 -7.51 -15.05 9.80
C CYS A 102 -7.42 -14.12 11.03
N ALA A 103 -6.54 -13.12 10.98
CA ALA A 103 -6.42 -12.13 12.04
C ALA A 103 -7.69 -11.29 12.17
N TRP A 104 -8.26 -10.84 11.05
CA TRP A 104 -9.49 -10.07 11.01
C TRP A 104 -10.70 -10.85 11.53
N GLN A 105 -10.84 -12.14 11.17
CA GLN A 105 -11.92 -13.00 11.67
C GLN A 105 -11.88 -13.21 13.18
N LYS A 106 -10.67 -13.24 13.76
CA LYS A 106 -10.48 -13.34 15.23
C LYS A 106 -10.80 -12.03 15.92
N GLU A 107 -10.35 -10.92 15.35
CA GLU A 107 -10.57 -9.58 15.90
C GLU A 107 -10.72 -8.57 14.77
N PRO A 108 -11.96 -8.19 14.40
CA PRO A 108 -12.21 -7.27 13.31
C PRO A 108 -11.61 -5.87 13.58
N ARG A 109 -10.73 -5.44 12.68
CA ARG A 109 -10.11 -4.11 12.69
C ARG A 109 -10.03 -3.57 11.26
N PRO A 110 -9.89 -2.25 11.04
CA PRO A 110 -9.67 -1.71 9.71
C PRO A 110 -8.42 -2.31 9.04
N CYS A 111 -8.57 -2.77 7.80
CA CYS A 111 -7.52 -3.40 7.00
C CYS A 111 -7.02 -2.45 5.92
N TYR A 112 -5.70 -2.29 5.83
CA TYR A 112 -5.01 -1.54 4.78
C TYR A 112 -4.15 -2.50 3.97
N VAL A 113 -4.36 -2.56 2.66
CA VAL A 113 -3.45 -3.24 1.75
C VAL A 113 -2.78 -2.19 0.89
N VAL A 114 -1.45 -2.13 0.98
CA VAL A 114 -0.63 -1.16 0.27
C VAL A 114 0.19 -1.91 -0.78
N MET A 115 0.14 -1.47 -2.03
CA MET A 115 0.82 -2.11 -3.14
C MET A 115 1.70 -1.10 -3.86
N ASP A 116 2.99 -1.35 -3.93
CA ASP A 116 3.92 -0.49 -4.67
C ASP A 116 4.22 -1.13 -6.02
N GLU A 117 3.57 -0.67 -7.08
CA GLU A 117 3.74 -1.17 -8.47
C GLU A 117 3.66 -2.70 -8.62
N SER A 118 2.86 -3.35 -7.77
CA SER A 118 2.71 -4.80 -7.75
C SER A 118 1.79 -5.30 -8.88
N LEU A 119 2.19 -6.40 -9.52
CA LEU A 119 1.45 -7.05 -10.61
C LEU A 119 0.17 -7.76 -10.13
N PHE A 120 -0.05 -7.88 -8.82
CA PHE A 120 -1.15 -8.66 -8.25
C PHE A 120 -2.40 -7.83 -7.89
N ALA A 121 -2.50 -6.58 -8.35
CA ALA A 121 -3.55 -5.64 -7.93
C ALA A 121 -4.97 -6.18 -8.11
N THR A 122 -5.29 -6.77 -9.27
CA THR A 122 -6.62 -7.33 -9.54
C THR A 122 -6.93 -8.51 -8.62
N ARG A 123 -5.98 -9.45 -8.46
CA ARG A 123 -6.12 -10.61 -7.58
C ARG A 123 -6.35 -10.19 -6.12
N VAL A 124 -5.59 -9.20 -5.65
CA VAL A 124 -5.72 -8.63 -4.31
C VAL A 124 -7.10 -8.00 -4.15
N LEU A 125 -7.55 -7.21 -5.11
CA LEU A 125 -8.86 -6.57 -5.06
C LEU A 125 -10.00 -7.61 -4.98
N ASP A 126 -9.96 -8.63 -5.84
CA ASP A 126 -10.96 -9.71 -5.86
C ASP A 126 -11.04 -10.41 -4.50
N PHE A 127 -9.89 -10.72 -3.90
CA PHE A 127 -9.82 -11.30 -2.56
C PHE A 127 -10.44 -10.39 -1.51
N LEU A 128 -10.07 -9.10 -1.50
CA LEU A 128 -10.56 -8.15 -0.51
C LEU A 128 -12.08 -7.96 -0.60
N GLN A 129 -12.62 -7.84 -1.82
CA GLN A 129 -14.06 -7.69 -2.05
C GLN A 129 -14.85 -8.95 -1.66
N ALA A 130 -14.29 -10.14 -1.88
CA ALA A 130 -14.96 -11.39 -1.54
C ALA A 130 -14.96 -11.68 -0.03
N ASN A 131 -13.94 -11.23 0.70
CA ASN A 131 -13.68 -11.70 2.06
C ASN A 131 -13.77 -10.62 3.16
N LEU A 132 -13.64 -9.33 2.83
CA LEU A 132 -13.65 -8.25 3.82
C LEU A 132 -14.78 -7.25 3.54
N PRO A 133 -15.66 -6.97 4.52
CA PRO A 133 -16.78 -6.04 4.33
C PRO A 133 -16.33 -4.59 4.16
N SER A 134 -15.12 -4.25 4.60
CA SER A 134 -14.53 -2.92 4.45
C SER A 134 -13.01 -3.03 4.46
N PHE A 135 -12.36 -2.38 3.49
CA PHE A 135 -10.91 -2.37 3.33
C PHE A 135 -10.45 -1.06 2.70
N SER A 136 -9.16 -0.72 2.88
CA SER A 136 -8.49 0.34 2.14
C SER A 136 -7.41 -0.29 1.26
N LEU A 137 -7.57 -0.22 -0.06
CA LEU A 137 -6.56 -0.64 -1.02
C LEU A 137 -5.85 0.60 -1.54
N ILE A 138 -4.54 0.72 -1.28
CA ILE A 138 -3.72 1.86 -1.69
C ILE A 138 -2.68 1.32 -2.65
N TYR A 139 -2.69 1.73 -3.91
CA TYR A 139 -1.75 1.18 -4.89
C TYR A 139 -1.14 2.25 -5.80
N SER A 140 0.13 2.06 -6.15
CA SER A 140 0.78 2.72 -7.27
C SER A 140 0.85 1.77 -8.47
N ALA A 141 0.75 2.32 -9.68
CA ALA A 141 0.98 1.61 -10.94
C ALA A 141 1.31 2.64 -12.03
N HIS A 142 1.93 2.21 -13.13
CA HIS A 142 2.17 3.10 -14.27
C HIS A 142 0.88 3.53 -14.97
N THR A 143 -0.11 2.64 -14.98
CA THR A 143 -1.46 2.89 -15.49
C THR A 143 -2.48 2.43 -14.47
N GLN A 144 -3.64 3.06 -14.46
CA GLN A 144 -4.72 2.68 -13.57
C GLN A 144 -5.23 1.28 -13.94
N LEU A 145 -4.99 0.31 -13.05
CA LEU A 145 -5.37 -1.10 -13.25
C LEU A 145 -6.84 -1.38 -12.92
N VAL A 146 -7.38 -0.68 -11.92
CA VAL A 146 -8.75 -0.82 -11.42
C VAL A 146 -9.36 0.57 -11.23
N LYS A 147 -10.69 0.68 -11.32
CA LYS A 147 -11.38 1.95 -11.03
C LYS A 147 -11.17 2.30 -9.56
N ALA A 148 -10.52 3.44 -9.31
CA ALA A 148 -10.28 3.95 -7.96
C ALA A 148 -11.44 4.85 -7.51
N ASP A 149 -11.76 4.79 -6.23
CA ASP A 149 -12.66 5.75 -5.58
C ASP A 149 -11.99 7.11 -5.44
N GLN A 150 -10.66 7.11 -5.30
CA GLN A 150 -9.85 8.31 -5.12
C GLN A 150 -8.52 8.18 -5.88
N THR A 151 -8.18 9.17 -6.70
CA THR A 151 -6.87 9.28 -7.35
C THR A 151 -6.05 10.35 -6.64
N ILE A 152 -4.84 10.01 -6.22
CA ILE A 152 -3.88 10.92 -5.59
C ILE A 152 -2.79 11.21 -6.62
N LEU A 153 -2.71 12.47 -7.04
CA LEU A 153 -1.79 12.95 -8.06
C LEU A 153 -0.48 13.40 -7.42
N PHE A 154 0.62 13.08 -8.09
CA PHE A 154 1.95 13.55 -7.79
C PHE A 154 2.43 14.44 -8.95
N GLU A 155 2.38 15.74 -8.74
CA GLU A 155 2.69 16.74 -9.75
C GLU A 155 4.01 17.44 -9.44
N ALA A 156 4.89 17.59 -10.42
CA ALA A 156 6.15 18.28 -10.23
C ALA A 156 5.94 19.80 -10.18
N ILE A 157 6.26 20.42 -9.05
CA ILE A 157 6.34 21.88 -8.94
C ILE A 157 7.74 22.35 -9.39
N SER A 158 8.77 21.57 -9.06
CA SER A 158 10.16 21.83 -9.41
C SER A 158 10.95 20.51 -9.47
N PRO A 159 12.20 20.50 -9.96
CA PRO A 159 13.02 19.28 -10.01
C PRO A 159 13.24 18.57 -8.67
N THR A 160 13.07 19.28 -7.55
CA THR A 160 13.34 18.78 -6.18
C THR A 160 12.09 18.76 -5.30
N ARG A 161 10.91 19.07 -5.87
CA ARG A 161 9.66 19.16 -5.12
C ARG A 161 8.46 18.79 -5.96
N ASN A 162 7.67 17.86 -5.43
CA ASN A 162 6.37 17.51 -5.98
C ASN A 162 5.24 17.84 -5.01
N GLU A 163 4.10 18.24 -5.55
CA GLU A 163 2.86 18.34 -4.80
C GLU A 163 2.11 17.01 -4.85
N VAL A 164 1.46 16.66 -3.74
CA VAL A 164 0.65 15.45 -3.61
C VAL A 164 -0.76 15.81 -3.16
N TYR A 165 -1.74 15.65 -4.04
CA TYR A 165 -3.11 16.07 -3.78
C TYR A 165 -4.14 15.12 -4.40
N VAL A 166 -5.39 15.22 -3.94
CA VAL A 166 -6.49 14.40 -4.46
C VAL A 166 -7.00 15.01 -5.75
N SER A 167 -7.06 14.23 -6.83
CA SER A 167 -7.70 14.63 -8.08
C SER A 167 -9.16 14.96 -7.82
N ARG A 168 -9.53 16.23 -7.99
CA ARG A 168 -10.94 16.65 -7.95
C ARG A 168 -11.55 16.40 -9.34
N PRO A 169 -12.81 15.93 -9.42
CA PRO A 169 -13.53 15.79 -10.69
C PRO A 169 -13.79 17.16 -11.36
#